data_AF-A0A641APY3-F1
#
_entry.id   AF-A0A641APY3-F1
#
_cell.length_a   1.000
_cell.length_b   1.000
_cell.length_c   1.000
_cell.angle_alpha   90.00
_cell.angle_beta   90.00
_cell.angle_gamma   90.00
#
_symmetry.space_group_name_H-M   'P 1'
#
loop_
_entity.id
_entity.type
_entity.pdbx_description
1 polymer ?
#
loop_
_entity_poly.entity_id
_entity_poly.type
_entity_poly.pdbx_seq_one_letter_code
_entity_poly.pdbx_strand_id
1 'polypeptide(L)'
;MTSALGGREQDQTALATTILGLLWETTDRQVSREIAHLADITADTDDDGSHVAPPGLVMPASGCITTRVVATARGHQGVTESMRVAVWPTVEGDDPAFVVTRSDSDRTLPIALADVQPAVTDHLRGQVNDFIATIIAHMVAELDVKMQRTYIRESQGDLAEYTED
;
A
#
# COMPACT_ATOMS: atom_id res chain seq x y z
N MET A 1 -24.80 21.67 21.34
CA MET A 1 -23.37 21.82 21.67
C MET A 1 -22.60 20.80 20.83
N THR A 2 -22.74 20.89 19.49
CA THR A 2 -22.48 19.78 18.55
C THR A 2 -21.42 20.12 17.49
N SER A 3 -20.88 21.34 17.52
CA SER A 3 -19.99 21.85 16.46
C SER A 3 -18.51 21.49 16.63
N ALA A 4 -18.07 21.07 17.82
CA ALA A 4 -16.66 20.76 18.07
C ALA A 4 -16.23 19.36 17.56
N LEU A 5 -17.17 18.41 17.51
CA LEU A 5 -16.91 17.05 17.01
C LEU A 5 -16.75 17.05 15.48
N GLY A 6 -17.67 17.71 14.76
CA GLY A 6 -17.61 17.78 13.30
C GLY A 6 -16.38 18.53 12.75
N GLY A 7 -15.86 19.52 13.46
CA GLY A 7 -14.62 20.21 13.06
C GLY A 7 -13.38 19.33 13.18
N ARG A 8 -13.27 18.55 14.26
CA ARG A 8 -12.14 17.63 14.50
C ARG A 8 -12.13 16.46 13.50
N GLU A 9 -13.30 15.94 13.13
CA GLU A 9 -13.44 14.89 12.12
C GLU A 9 -13.05 15.37 10.72
N GLN A 10 -13.43 16.61 10.36
CA GLN A 10 -13.03 17.22 9.09
C GLN A 10 -11.51 17.43 9.02
N ASP A 11 -10.89 17.89 10.10
CA ASP A 11 -9.43 18.09 10.16
C ASP A 11 -8.67 16.77 10.07
N GLN A 12 -9.12 15.72 10.77
CA GLN A 12 -8.49 14.39 10.67
C GLN A 12 -8.59 13.79 9.27
N THR A 13 -9.72 13.98 8.59
CA THR A 13 -9.91 13.51 7.21
C THR A 13 -8.96 14.24 6.25
N ALA A 14 -8.78 15.56 6.41
CA ALA A 14 -7.85 16.34 5.59
C ALA A 14 -6.38 15.91 5.80
N LEU A 15 -6.00 15.60 7.03
CA LEU A 15 -4.66 15.11 7.38
C LEU A 15 -4.41 13.70 6.85
N ALA A 16 -5.38 12.79 6.99
CA ALA A 16 -5.29 11.44 6.44
C ALA A 16 -5.16 11.47 4.90
N THR A 17 -5.88 12.39 4.23
CA THR A 17 -5.75 12.64 2.80
C THR A 17 -4.36 13.16 2.43
N THR A 18 -3.77 14.02 3.26
CA THR A 18 -2.40 14.53 3.08
C THR A 18 -1.37 13.40 3.18
N ILE A 19 -1.51 12.52 4.18
CA ILE A 19 -0.67 11.33 4.34
C ILE A 19 -0.82 10.41 3.13
N LEU A 20 -2.05 10.20 2.64
CA LEU A 20 -2.29 9.42 1.44
C LEU A 20 -1.60 10.01 0.21
N GLY A 21 -1.70 11.32 -0.01
CA GLY A 21 -1.01 11.99 -1.11
C GLY A 21 0.49 11.74 -1.08
N LEU A 22 1.10 11.80 0.11
CA LEU A 22 2.52 11.48 0.28
C LEU A 22 2.85 10.01 -0.02
N LEU A 23 2.02 9.07 0.45
CA LEU A 23 2.17 7.64 0.17
C LEU A 23 2.09 7.38 -1.34
N TRP A 24 1.10 7.98 -2.00
CA TRP A 24 0.88 7.88 -3.44
C TRP A 24 2.09 8.40 -4.23
N GLU A 25 2.51 9.64 -3.99
CA GLU A 25 3.64 10.26 -4.71
C GLU A 25 4.93 9.47 -4.53
N THR A 26 5.16 8.92 -3.33
CA THR A 26 6.33 8.10 -3.03
C THR A 26 6.26 6.77 -3.77
N THR A 27 5.09 6.13 -3.77
CA THR A 27 4.83 4.87 -4.45
C THR A 27 5.02 5.02 -5.96
N ASP A 28 4.38 6.01 -6.58
CA ASP A 28 4.47 6.31 -8.01
C ASP A 28 5.92 6.50 -8.47
N ARG A 29 6.71 7.27 -7.68
CA ARG A 29 8.12 7.51 -7.95
C ARG A 29 8.97 6.24 -7.87
N GLN A 30 8.79 5.42 -6.83
CA GLN A 30 9.59 4.21 -6.63
C GLN A 30 9.25 3.11 -7.63
N VAL A 31 7.96 2.90 -7.89
CA VAL A 31 7.45 1.97 -8.92
C VAL A 31 8.04 2.28 -10.29
N SER A 32 7.99 3.55 -10.68
CA SER A 32 8.50 4.01 -11.98
C SER A 32 10.00 3.80 -12.15
N ARG A 33 10.75 3.80 -11.04
CA ARG A 33 12.22 3.67 -11.05
C ARG A 33 12.69 2.22 -10.95
N GLU A 34 12.10 1.44 -10.05
CA GLU A 34 12.67 0.16 -9.62
C GLU A 34 12.12 -1.04 -10.38
N ILE A 35 10.85 -1.01 -10.79
CA ILE A 35 10.17 -2.22 -11.29
C ILE A 35 9.59 -2.03 -12.70
N ALA A 36 9.61 -0.82 -13.26
CA ALA A 36 9.07 -0.53 -14.60
C ALA A 36 9.66 -1.38 -15.74
N HIS A 37 10.83 -2.01 -15.52
CA HIS A 37 11.44 -2.93 -16.47
C HIS A 37 10.96 -4.39 -16.33
N LEU A 38 10.39 -4.77 -15.18
CA LEU A 38 9.97 -6.15 -14.86
C LEU A 38 8.45 -6.35 -14.99
N ALA A 39 7.65 -5.33 -14.67
CA ALA A 39 6.20 -5.44 -14.58
C ALA A 39 5.50 -4.20 -15.11
N ASP A 40 4.29 -4.40 -15.65
CA ASP A 40 3.33 -3.32 -15.82
C ASP A 40 2.66 -3.04 -14.48
N ILE A 41 2.71 -1.79 -14.04
CA ILE A 41 2.25 -1.41 -12.70
C ILE A 41 1.13 -0.40 -12.81
N THR A 42 0.02 -0.71 -12.13
CA THR A 42 -1.11 0.18 -11.95
C THR A 42 -1.23 0.47 -10.47
N ALA A 43 -1.39 1.75 -10.12
CA ALA A 43 -1.76 2.15 -8.79
C ALA A 43 -3.13 2.83 -8.83
N ASP A 44 -3.93 2.63 -7.80
CA ASP A 44 -5.23 3.29 -7.62
C ASP A 44 -5.44 3.67 -6.15
N THR A 45 -6.35 4.61 -5.91
CA THR A 45 -6.73 5.03 -4.56
C THR A 45 -8.17 4.66 -4.21
N ASP A 46 -8.79 3.78 -5.02
CA ASP A 46 -10.21 3.45 -4.86
C ASP A 46 -10.41 2.42 -3.75
N ASP A 47 -11.30 2.76 -2.81
CA ASP A 47 -11.79 1.84 -1.81
C ASP A 47 -12.92 0.99 -2.42
N ASP A 48 -12.80 -0.34 -2.34
CA ASP A 48 -13.86 -1.26 -2.74
C ASP A 48 -14.96 -1.41 -1.66
N GLY A 49 -14.84 -0.67 -0.55
CA GLY A 49 -15.79 -0.63 0.55
C GLY A 49 -15.78 -1.88 1.43
N SER A 50 -14.80 -2.77 1.25
CA SER A 50 -14.69 -4.01 2.02
C SER A 50 -13.83 -3.87 3.28
N HIS A 51 -13.12 -2.75 3.44
CA HIS A 51 -12.16 -2.58 4.53
C HIS A 51 -12.85 -2.29 5.85
N VAL A 52 -12.31 -2.88 6.92
CA VAL A 52 -12.75 -2.65 8.29
C VAL A 52 -11.54 -2.15 9.08
N ALA A 53 -11.76 -1.13 9.92
CA ALA A 53 -10.72 -0.59 10.77
C ALA A 53 -10.16 -1.70 11.69
N PRO A 54 -8.83 -1.86 11.79
CA PRO A 54 -8.25 -2.81 12.72
C PRO A 54 -8.59 -2.46 14.18
N PRO A 55 -8.47 -3.42 15.12
CA PRO A 55 -8.71 -3.16 16.54
C PRO A 55 -7.91 -1.96 17.05
N GLY A 56 -8.57 -1.03 17.74
CA GLY A 56 -7.93 0.19 18.26
C GLY A 56 -7.77 1.33 17.24
N LEU A 57 -8.27 1.16 16.02
CA LEU A 57 -8.26 2.18 14.98
C LEU A 57 -9.69 2.60 14.58
N VAL A 58 -9.81 3.79 14.01
CA VAL A 58 -11.10 4.38 13.64
C VAL A 58 -11.28 4.32 12.13
N MET A 59 -12.48 3.96 11.69
CA MET A 59 -12.88 4.12 10.29
C MET A 59 -13.11 5.61 10.02
N PRO A 60 -12.42 6.24 9.05
CA PRO A 60 -12.72 7.62 8.68
C PRO A 60 -14.16 7.74 8.18
N ALA A 61 -14.81 8.87 8.47
CA ALA A 61 -16.19 9.12 8.01
C ALA A 61 -16.34 9.12 6.47
N SER A 62 -15.25 9.39 5.76
CA SER A 62 -15.16 9.33 4.30
C SER A 62 -14.99 7.93 3.73
N GLY A 63 -14.89 6.89 4.56
CA GLY A 63 -14.46 5.54 4.14
C GLY A 63 -12.95 5.33 4.24
N CYS A 64 -12.49 4.13 3.91
CA CYS A 64 -11.08 3.77 4.05
C CYS A 64 -10.24 4.51 3.00
N ILE A 65 -9.24 5.26 3.43
CA ILE A 65 -8.35 6.01 2.54
C ILE A 65 -7.18 5.09 2.18
N THR A 66 -7.15 4.57 0.94
CA THR A 66 -6.18 3.53 0.52
C THR A 66 -5.36 3.89 -0.71
N THR A 67 -4.17 3.28 -0.83
CA THR A 67 -3.42 3.19 -2.08
C THR A 67 -3.18 1.73 -2.38
N ARG A 68 -3.63 1.27 -3.55
CA ARG A 68 -3.36 -0.06 -4.09
C ARG A 68 -2.29 0.03 -5.16
N VAL A 69 -1.39 -0.94 -5.17
CA VAL A 69 -0.43 -1.17 -6.25
C VAL A 69 -0.65 -2.57 -6.78
N VAL A 70 -0.71 -2.71 -8.10
CA VAL A 70 -0.82 -3.97 -8.80
C VAL A 70 0.34 -4.07 -9.78
N ALA A 71 1.18 -5.09 -9.64
CA ALA A 71 2.26 -5.42 -10.56
C ALA A 71 1.89 -6.66 -11.38
N THR A 72 1.97 -6.55 -12.70
CA THR A 72 1.73 -7.65 -13.64
C THR A 72 3.04 -7.98 -14.36
N ALA A 73 3.54 -9.21 -14.21
CA ALA A 73 4.79 -9.62 -14.82
C ALA A 73 4.71 -9.54 -16.35
N ARG A 74 5.70 -8.89 -16.98
CA ARG A 74 5.80 -8.89 -18.44
C ARG A 74 6.24 -10.26 -18.94
N GLY A 75 5.60 -10.76 -19.99
CA GLY A 75 5.94 -12.05 -20.60
C GLY A 75 5.38 -13.29 -19.89
N HIS A 76 4.70 -13.15 -18.75
CA HIS A 76 4.03 -14.26 -18.05
C HIS A 76 2.56 -13.93 -17.81
N GLN A 77 1.68 -14.38 -18.70
CA GLN A 77 0.25 -14.09 -18.60
C GLN A 77 -0.33 -14.64 -17.29
N GLY A 78 -1.06 -13.79 -16.57
CA GLY A 78 -1.75 -14.16 -15.33
C GLY A 78 -0.88 -14.13 -14.07
N VAL A 79 0.41 -13.78 -14.16
CA VAL A 79 1.27 -13.60 -12.99
C VAL A 79 1.14 -12.16 -12.49
N THR A 80 0.36 -11.99 -11.42
CA THR A 80 0.13 -10.70 -10.78
C THR A 80 0.45 -10.74 -9.29
N GLU A 81 0.88 -9.58 -8.79
CA GLU A 81 0.94 -9.26 -7.37
C GLU A 81 0.22 -7.96 -7.10
N SER A 82 -0.43 -7.87 -5.94
CA SER A 82 -1.01 -6.61 -5.51
C SER A 82 -0.87 -6.41 -4.01
N MET A 83 -0.68 -5.16 -3.62
CA MET A 83 -0.66 -4.74 -2.23
C MET A 83 -1.52 -3.51 -2.05
N ARG A 84 -2.08 -3.36 -0.86
CA ARG A 84 -2.86 -2.18 -0.49
C ARG A 84 -2.37 -1.65 0.85
N VAL A 85 -2.21 -0.33 0.92
CA VAL A 85 -1.95 0.39 2.16
C VAL A 85 -3.15 1.25 2.50
N ALA A 86 -3.45 1.37 3.79
CA ALA A 86 -4.59 2.12 4.32
C ALA A 86 -4.14 3.03 5.45
N VAL A 87 -4.70 4.24 5.54
CA VAL A 87 -4.42 5.22 6.60
C VAL A 87 -5.59 5.24 7.59
N TRP A 88 -5.28 5.05 8.87
CA TRP A 88 -6.29 4.99 9.93
C TRP A 88 -6.02 6.01 11.05
N PRO A 89 -7.00 6.85 11.41
CA PRO A 89 -6.94 7.64 12.64
C PRO A 89 -7.00 6.74 13.89
N THR A 90 -6.35 7.17 14.96
CA THR A 90 -6.44 6.51 16.28
C THR A 90 -7.62 7.05 17.09
N VAL A 91 -8.18 6.22 17.99
CA VAL A 91 -9.35 6.57 18.84
C VAL A 91 -9.03 7.64 19.89
N GLU A 92 -7.78 7.76 20.30
CA GLU A 92 -7.33 8.67 21.36
C GLU A 92 -6.25 9.60 20.81
N GLY A 93 -6.24 10.85 21.25
CA GLY A 93 -5.29 11.89 20.82
C GLY A 93 -3.86 11.68 21.33
N ASP A 94 -3.46 10.44 21.53
CA ASP A 94 -2.11 10.02 21.85
C ASP A 94 -1.26 9.94 20.58
N ASP A 95 0.05 9.90 20.78
CA ASP A 95 1.02 9.60 19.73
C ASP A 95 1.13 8.06 19.61
N PRO A 96 0.78 7.44 18.47
CA PRO A 96 0.53 8.04 17.16
C PRO A 96 -0.90 8.52 16.90
N ALA A 97 -1.03 9.59 16.10
CA ALA A 97 -2.32 10.14 15.67
C ALA A 97 -2.92 9.38 14.47
N PHE A 98 -2.06 8.78 13.64
CA PHE A 98 -2.47 7.93 12.53
C PHE A 98 -1.60 6.67 12.47
N VAL A 99 -2.15 5.61 11.90
CA VAL A 99 -1.40 4.39 11.60
C VAL A 99 -1.65 4.03 10.14
N VAL A 100 -0.58 3.86 9.37
CA VAL A 100 -0.64 3.26 8.03
C VAL A 100 -0.46 1.77 8.17
N THR A 101 -1.35 0.98 7.58
CA THR A 101 -1.28 -0.50 7.59
C THR A 101 -1.17 -1.03 6.18
N ARG A 102 -0.47 -2.15 5.99
CA ARG A 102 -0.50 -2.95 4.77
C ARG A 102 -1.51 -4.09 4.90
N SER A 103 -2.35 -4.33 3.88
CA SER A 103 -3.51 -5.24 3.94
C SER A 103 -3.16 -6.72 4.15
N ASP A 104 -1.98 -7.14 3.71
CA ASP A 104 -1.53 -8.53 3.66
C ASP A 104 -0.34 -8.79 4.61
N SER A 105 -0.07 -7.88 5.55
CA SER A 105 1.01 -8.06 6.53
C SER A 105 0.76 -7.28 7.82
N ASP A 106 1.41 -7.69 8.91
CA ASP A 106 1.39 -6.95 10.19
C ASP A 106 2.24 -5.67 10.17
N ARG A 107 2.76 -5.27 9.01
CA ARG A 107 3.58 -4.08 8.87
C ARG A 107 2.72 -2.82 9.01
N THR A 108 3.11 -1.98 9.96
CA THR A 108 2.48 -0.70 10.24
C THR A 108 3.50 0.44 10.25
N LEU A 109 3.04 1.65 9.99
CA LEU A 109 3.79 2.89 10.16
C LEU A 109 2.97 3.84 11.05
N PRO A 110 3.37 4.02 12.32
CA PRO A 110 2.77 5.03 13.19
C PRO A 110 3.19 6.44 12.71
N ILE A 111 2.26 7.40 12.75
CA ILE A 111 2.47 8.79 12.34
C ILE A 111 2.01 9.71 13.46
N ALA A 112 2.93 10.54 13.94
CA ALA A 112 2.65 11.56 14.93
C ALA A 112 1.90 12.74 14.28
N LEU A 113 1.06 13.45 15.06
CA LEU A 113 0.39 14.66 14.55
C LEU A 113 1.38 15.76 14.15
N ALA A 114 2.48 15.87 14.91
CA ALA A 114 3.55 16.84 14.69
C ALA A 114 4.31 16.62 13.37
N ASP A 115 4.20 15.42 12.80
CA ASP A 115 4.85 15.07 11.53
C ASP A 115 4.03 15.46 10.30
N VAL A 116 2.76 15.83 10.49
CA VAL A 116 1.82 16.21 9.43
C VAL A 116 1.38 17.67 9.57
N GLN A 117 1.48 18.26 10.77
CA GLN A 117 1.11 19.64 11.05
C GLN A 117 2.29 20.54 11.42
N PRO A 118 2.32 21.81 10.96
CA PRO A 118 1.38 22.42 10.00
C PRO A 118 1.61 21.96 8.55
N ALA A 119 2.71 21.25 8.30
CA ALA A 119 3.04 20.63 7.03
C ALA A 119 3.81 19.34 7.28
N VAL A 120 3.81 18.46 6.28
CA VAL A 120 4.56 17.19 6.31
C VAL A 120 6.06 17.44 6.53
N THR A 121 6.61 16.82 7.57
CA THR A 121 8.03 16.91 7.94
C THR A 121 8.92 16.05 7.03
N ASP A 122 10.20 16.40 6.92
CA ASP A 122 11.19 15.56 6.24
C ASP A 122 11.40 14.21 6.95
N HIS A 123 11.16 14.16 8.27
CA HIS A 123 11.17 12.93 9.04
C HIS A 123 10.12 11.95 8.52
N LEU A 124 8.86 12.39 8.41
CA LEU A 124 7.78 11.56 7.88
C LEU A 124 8.02 11.17 6.41
N ARG A 125 8.55 12.08 5.59
CA ARG A 125 8.92 11.76 4.20
C ARG A 125 9.94 10.63 4.13
N GLY A 126 10.95 10.65 5.01
CA GLY A 126 11.93 9.58 5.13
C GLY A 126 11.31 8.25 5.55
N GLN A 127 10.47 8.26 6.59
CA GLN A 127 9.80 7.05 7.06
C GLN A 127 8.86 6.45 6.00
N VAL A 128 8.09 7.29 5.30
CA VAL A 128 7.22 6.85 4.20
C VAL A 128 8.05 6.28 3.06
N ASN A 129 9.17 6.91 2.70
CA ASN A 129 10.08 6.38 1.68
C ASN A 129 10.59 4.98 2.03
N ASP A 130 11.05 4.77 3.26
CA ASP A 130 11.59 3.48 3.70
C ASP A 130 10.49 2.40 3.82
N PHE A 131 9.31 2.82 4.29
CA PHE A 131 8.13 1.96 4.37
C PHE A 131 7.72 1.45 2.99
N ILE A 132 7.57 2.36 2.03
CA ILE A 132 7.20 2.02 0.65
C ILE A 132 8.30 1.22 -0.06
N ALA A 133 9.58 1.56 0.15
CA ALA A 133 10.70 0.81 -0.43
C ALA A 133 10.71 -0.64 0.01
N THR A 134 10.47 -0.89 1.30
CA THR A 134 10.40 -2.27 1.80
C THR A 134 9.21 -3.03 1.19
N ILE A 135 8.08 -2.35 1.05
CA ILE A 135 6.85 -2.92 0.49
C ILE A 135 7.04 -3.29 -0.99
N ILE A 136 7.63 -2.40 -1.78
CA ILE A 136 7.98 -2.60 -3.19
C ILE A 136 9.00 -3.73 -3.35
N ALA A 137 10.05 -3.76 -2.53
CA ALA A 137 11.04 -4.85 -2.57
C ALA A 137 10.41 -6.23 -2.30
N HIS A 138 9.51 -6.33 -1.33
CA HIS A 138 8.77 -7.58 -1.07
C HIS A 138 7.88 -7.96 -2.26
N MET A 139 7.17 -7.00 -2.86
CA MET A 139 6.33 -7.26 -4.04
C MET A 139 7.15 -7.80 -5.21
N VAL A 140 8.35 -7.25 -5.47
CA VAL A 140 9.25 -7.75 -6.52
C VAL A 140 9.72 -9.17 -6.23
N ALA A 141 10.09 -9.46 -4.99
CA ALA A 141 10.56 -10.79 -4.61
C ALA A 141 9.46 -11.85 -4.79
N GLU A 142 8.22 -11.55 -4.38
CA GLU A 142 7.08 -12.44 -4.57
C GLU A 142 6.76 -12.63 -6.07
N LEU A 143 6.82 -11.56 -6.86
CA LEU A 143 6.61 -11.63 -8.29
C LEU A 143 7.65 -12.52 -8.98
N ASP A 144 8.94 -12.37 -8.63
CA ASP A 144 10.03 -13.20 -9.14
C ASP A 144 9.83 -14.68 -8.79
N VAL A 145 9.46 -14.99 -7.54
CA VAL A 145 9.14 -16.35 -7.11
C VAL A 145 7.96 -16.93 -7.91
N LYS A 146 6.90 -16.15 -8.13
CA LYS A 146 5.76 -16.58 -8.95
C LYS A 146 6.18 -16.83 -10.40
N MET A 147 6.99 -15.95 -11.00
CA MET A 147 7.50 -16.14 -12.37
C MET A 147 8.34 -17.41 -12.48
N GLN A 148 9.27 -17.65 -11.54
CA GLN A 148 10.09 -18.87 -11.52
C GLN A 148 9.24 -20.14 -11.39
N ARG A 149 8.21 -20.12 -10.53
CA ARG A 149 7.28 -21.26 -10.39
C ARG A 149 6.50 -21.53 -11.67
N THR A 150 6.02 -20.48 -12.33
CA THR A 150 5.31 -20.60 -13.62
C THR A 150 6.24 -21.16 -14.69
N TYR A 151 7.45 -20.65 -14.81
CA TYR A 151 8.46 -21.15 -15.75
C TYR A 151 8.78 -22.63 -15.53
N ILE A 152 8.98 -23.06 -14.27
CA ILE A 152 9.22 -24.47 -13.95
C ILE A 152 8.01 -25.33 -14.38
N ARG A 153 6.80 -24.88 -14.07
CA ARG A 153 5.57 -25.62 -14.44
C ARG A 153 5.40 -25.73 -15.95
N GLU A 154 5.64 -24.66 -16.70
CA GLU A 154 5.57 -24.64 -18.16
C GLU A 154 6.65 -25.56 -18.76
N SER A 155 7.89 -25.47 -18.27
CA SER A 155 8.99 -26.32 -18.75
C SER A 155 8.80 -27.82 -18.43
N GLN A 156 8.13 -28.16 -17.32
CA GLN A 156 7.77 -29.54 -16.99
C GLN A 156 6.54 -30.05 -17.76
N GLY A 157 5.59 -29.17 -18.08
CA GLY A 157 4.44 -29.49 -18.92
C GLY A 157 4.85 -29.79 -20.36
N ASP A 158 5.77 -29.01 -20.92
CA ASP A 158 6.34 -29.23 -22.26
C ASP A 158 7.12 -30.55 -22.35
N LEU A 159 7.84 -30.96 -21.31
CA LEU A 159 8.55 -32.24 -21.29
C LEU A 159 7.62 -33.47 -21.30
N ALA A 160 6.41 -33.34 -20.74
CA ALA A 160 5.44 -34.45 -20.71
C ALA A 160 4.80 -34.69 -22.08
N GLU A 161 4.71 -33.68 -22.94
CA GLU A 161 4.06 -33.79 -24.26
C GLU A 161 4.96 -34.43 -25.34
N TYR A 162 6.25 -34.64 -25.08
CA TYR A 162 7.21 -35.26 -26.01
C TYR A 162 7.66 -36.67 -25.62
N THR A 163 7.02 -37.31 -24.64
CA THR A 163 7.40 -38.68 -24.20
C THR A 163 6.37 -39.76 -24.57
N GLU A 164 5.39 -39.45 -25.42
CA GLU A 164 4.48 -40.44 -25.99
C GLU A 164 4.89 -40.77 -27.44
N ASP A 165 5.91 -41.63 -27.59
CA ASP A 165 6.14 -42.43 -28.81
C ASP A 165 6.49 -43.88 -28.42
#